data_AF-A0A0N4X9L9-F1
#
_entry.id   AF-A0A0N4X9L9-F1
#
_cell.length_a   1.000
_cell.length_b   1.000
_cell.length_c   1.000
_cell.angle_alpha   90.00
_cell.angle_beta   90.00
_cell.angle_gamma   90.00
#
_symmetry.space_group_name_H-M   'P 1'
#
loop_
_entity.id
_entity.type
_entity.pdbx_description
1 polymer ?
#
loop_
_entity_poly.entity_id
_entity_poly.type
_entity_poly.pdbx_seq_one_letter_code
_entity_poly.pdbx_strand_id
1 'polypeptide(L)'
;LFQSVLQLVAESSRLTAQIKDIKIIGKKERDNLADRFEAERARLRQALGDAREQAAKYALERDLAIAGHGGLTGKVGKLEKDLKKSEDERLMALSLAETSSAKQKILQNKLDKALAENGDLEKDNACLRMQLAALQKNLEDESVLRATANSKIRALTEDLEFLKKQHESVCMFRLDTSLCYPCLLFDVFKALKDLHHKRQVDMTTYAKQINDEFKSKLQDHLAEMRARFQAQLSSSKTALEESYKNKVSSTNPAVASVLTIAVLLLYCFPKQNYDLFQIYDALERAKAAHDDAARMRVRSHELENCGSSHDAVIDSLRREIAALKDDMDAARRSYQERLGEKELRIAELNREIQRIMDELHRLFDEKVQLDTELNTYRMLLELQESFLISFGAGGQSRNSISSHHVSFMSNSGSAQHGVKRARIEWDGNGDDLDFHRLGQKMQKHVDGPVGIEEIDPNGQWVRIRNNTDEEVSIAHWKLLVRAGGKEVTYQFNPRMKLDPHGHATVYSADSGEKHRSPTDVVMENQNWPMGDNTSVRPEDHEGNLRSSVILMFPYI
;
A
#
# COMPACT_ATOMS: atom_id res chain seq x y z
N LEU A 1 61.13 -43.19 -126.93
CA LEU A 1 61.76 -43.70 -125.68
C LEU A 1 62.31 -42.58 -124.80
N PHE A 2 63.30 -41.79 -125.25
CA PHE A 2 63.92 -40.74 -124.42
C PHE A 2 62.94 -39.67 -123.88
N GLN A 3 62.00 -39.21 -124.71
CA GLN A 3 60.98 -38.23 -124.31
C GLN A 3 60.01 -38.77 -123.24
N SER A 4 59.70 -40.07 -123.29
CA SER A 4 58.87 -40.76 -122.29
C SER A 4 59.61 -40.92 -120.96
N VAL A 5 60.94 -41.14 -121.00
CA VAL A 5 61.77 -41.20 -119.79
C VAL A 5 61.87 -39.84 -119.12
N LEU A 6 62.07 -38.76 -119.88
CA LEU A 6 62.05 -37.39 -119.33
C LEU A 6 60.70 -37.01 -118.73
N GLN A 7 59.61 -37.42 -119.36
CA GLN A 7 58.26 -37.20 -118.85
C GLN A 7 58.02 -37.97 -117.54
N LEU A 8 58.45 -39.23 -117.45
CA LEU A 8 58.39 -40.03 -116.21
C LEU A 8 59.29 -39.47 -115.09
N VAL A 9 60.44 -38.90 -115.43
CA VAL A 9 61.33 -38.24 -114.46
C VAL A 9 60.70 -36.94 -113.94
N ALA A 10 60.09 -36.14 -114.82
CA ALA A 10 59.34 -34.94 -114.42
C ALA A 10 58.08 -35.28 -113.60
N GLU A 11 57.41 -36.39 -113.92
CA GLU A 11 56.25 -36.86 -113.17
C GLU A 11 56.66 -37.46 -111.81
N SER A 12 57.77 -38.18 -111.74
CA SER A 12 58.35 -38.69 -110.49
C SER A 12 58.82 -37.56 -109.56
N SER A 13 59.43 -36.50 -110.11
CA SER A 13 59.78 -35.31 -109.32
C SER A 13 58.53 -34.56 -108.83
N ARG A 14 57.48 -34.44 -109.67
CA ARG A 14 56.18 -33.89 -109.28
C ARG A 14 55.51 -34.71 -108.17
N LEU A 15 55.46 -36.03 -108.30
CA LEU A 15 54.89 -36.93 -107.29
C LEU A 15 55.69 -36.90 -105.99
N THR A 16 57.02 -36.82 -106.07
CA THR A 16 57.88 -36.67 -104.87
C THR A 16 57.60 -35.35 -104.15
N ALA A 17 57.37 -34.26 -104.89
CA ALA A 17 56.93 -32.99 -104.33
C ALA A 17 55.54 -33.10 -103.69
N GLN A 18 54.56 -33.70 -104.38
CA GLN A 18 53.22 -33.94 -103.83
C GLN A 18 53.24 -34.82 -102.57
N ILE A 19 54.07 -35.86 -102.51
CA ILE A 19 54.22 -36.70 -101.31
C ILE A 19 54.82 -35.89 -100.16
N LYS A 20 55.79 -35.01 -100.43
CA LYS A 20 56.34 -34.09 -99.41
C LYS A 20 55.27 -33.11 -98.94
N ASP A 21 54.49 -32.53 -99.84
CA ASP A 21 53.41 -31.60 -99.51
C ASP A 21 52.32 -32.29 -98.70
N ILE A 22 51.87 -33.49 -99.07
CA ILE A 22 50.91 -34.30 -98.31
C ILE A 22 51.48 -34.65 -96.93
N LYS A 23 52.77 -35.00 -96.82
CA LYS A 23 53.41 -35.24 -95.51
C LYS A 23 53.44 -33.97 -94.64
N ILE A 24 53.70 -32.81 -95.23
CA ILE A 24 53.70 -31.52 -94.54
C ILE A 24 52.28 -31.15 -94.10
N ILE A 25 51.29 -31.29 -94.99
CA ILE A 25 49.87 -31.04 -94.72
C ILE A 25 49.38 -31.99 -93.63
N GLY A 26 49.62 -33.29 -93.74
CA GLY A 26 49.22 -34.27 -92.72
C GLY A 26 49.94 -34.10 -91.38
N LYS A 27 51.16 -33.53 -91.37
CA LYS A 27 51.82 -33.11 -90.12
C LYS A 27 51.13 -31.88 -89.53
N LYS A 28 50.87 -30.85 -90.33
CA LYS A 28 50.13 -29.65 -89.91
C LYS A 28 48.73 -29.98 -89.40
N GLU A 29 48.01 -30.90 -90.04
CA GLU A 29 46.68 -31.33 -89.60
C GLU A 29 46.73 -32.07 -88.26
N ARG A 30 47.73 -32.95 -88.05
CA ARG A 30 47.96 -33.60 -86.76
C ARG A 30 48.33 -32.60 -85.67
N ASP A 31 49.22 -31.67 -85.97
CA ASP A 31 49.64 -30.63 -85.03
C ASP A 31 48.46 -29.70 -84.71
N ASN A 32 47.67 -29.26 -85.71
CA ASN A 32 46.44 -28.49 -85.51
C ASN A 32 45.39 -29.22 -84.66
N LEU A 33 45.24 -30.54 -84.86
CA LEU A 33 44.30 -31.34 -84.08
C LEU A 33 44.80 -31.49 -82.63
N ALA A 34 46.11 -31.70 -82.44
CA ALA A 34 46.74 -31.74 -81.12
C ALA A 34 46.57 -30.40 -80.39
N ASP A 35 46.75 -29.27 -81.08
CA ASP A 35 46.56 -27.93 -80.52
C ASP A 35 45.10 -27.70 -80.09
N ARG A 36 44.12 -28.15 -80.90
CA ARG A 36 42.70 -28.08 -80.53
C ARG A 36 42.38 -28.95 -79.32
N PHE A 37 42.92 -30.16 -79.24
CA PHE A 37 42.72 -31.02 -78.08
C PHE A 37 43.39 -30.44 -76.82
N GLU A 38 44.58 -29.86 -76.94
CA GLU A 38 45.24 -29.24 -75.79
C GLU A 38 44.50 -27.96 -75.35
N ALA A 39 43.98 -27.17 -76.28
CA ALA A 39 43.10 -26.04 -75.98
C ALA A 39 41.82 -26.48 -75.25
N GLU A 40 41.17 -27.57 -75.70
CA GLU A 40 39.97 -28.08 -75.02
C GLU A 40 40.31 -28.67 -73.64
N ARG A 41 41.46 -29.36 -73.49
CA ARG A 41 41.95 -29.81 -72.18
C ARG A 41 42.22 -28.63 -71.25
N ALA A 42 42.81 -27.55 -71.75
CA ALA A 42 43.03 -26.34 -70.98
C ALA A 42 41.70 -25.70 -70.55
N ARG A 43 40.73 -25.59 -71.46
CA ARG A 43 39.37 -25.11 -71.18
C ARG A 43 38.66 -25.95 -70.11
N LEU A 44 38.71 -27.28 -70.22
CA LEU A 44 38.10 -28.18 -69.25
C LEU A 44 38.79 -28.10 -67.88
N ARG A 45 40.12 -27.96 -67.83
CA ARG A 45 40.85 -27.73 -66.58
C ARG A 45 40.46 -26.41 -65.92
N GLN A 46 40.28 -25.35 -66.72
CA GLN A 46 39.82 -24.06 -66.21
C GLN A 46 38.39 -24.18 -65.65
N ALA A 47 37.46 -24.77 -66.40
CA ALA A 47 36.09 -24.99 -65.94
C ALA A 47 36.01 -25.84 -64.66
N LEU A 48 36.87 -26.85 -64.53
CA LEU A 48 37.01 -27.64 -63.30
C LEU A 48 37.54 -26.78 -62.13
N GLY A 49 38.48 -25.88 -62.40
CA GLY A 49 38.98 -24.90 -61.44
C GLY A 49 37.87 -23.98 -60.94
N ASP A 50 37.13 -23.38 -61.86
CA ASP A 50 36.01 -22.48 -61.56
C ASP A 50 34.91 -23.20 -60.75
N ALA A 51 34.57 -24.44 -61.13
CA ALA A 51 33.60 -25.25 -60.40
C ALA A 51 34.06 -25.59 -58.98
N ARG A 52 35.36 -25.87 -58.77
CA ARG A 52 35.93 -26.10 -57.43
C ARG A 52 35.91 -24.83 -56.58
N GLU A 53 36.21 -23.68 -57.17
CA GLU A 53 36.14 -22.39 -56.49
C GLU A 53 34.70 -22.07 -56.07
N GLN A 54 33.72 -22.28 -56.95
CA GLN A 54 32.30 -22.12 -56.62
C GLN A 54 31.86 -23.08 -55.52
N ALA A 55 32.26 -24.36 -55.59
CA ALA A 55 31.96 -25.34 -54.54
C ALA A 55 32.56 -24.92 -53.18
N ALA A 56 33.77 -24.38 -53.16
CA ALA A 56 34.39 -23.86 -51.95
C ALA A 56 33.65 -22.63 -51.38
N LYS A 57 33.18 -21.72 -52.25
CA LYS A 57 32.35 -20.57 -51.85
C LYS A 57 31.05 -21.02 -51.18
N TYR A 58 30.31 -21.92 -51.81
CA TYR A 58 29.06 -22.44 -51.24
C TYR A 58 29.27 -23.24 -49.95
N ALA A 59 30.41 -23.94 -49.80
CA ALA A 59 30.74 -24.62 -48.56
C ALA A 59 30.96 -23.62 -47.41
N LEU A 60 31.67 -22.52 -47.66
CA LEU A 60 31.87 -21.45 -46.67
C LEU A 60 30.54 -20.78 -46.30
N GLU A 61 29.71 -20.45 -47.29
CA GLU A 61 28.38 -19.85 -47.06
C GLU A 61 27.48 -20.76 -46.21
N ARG A 62 27.48 -22.07 -46.50
CA ARG A 62 26.78 -23.07 -45.69
C ARG A 62 27.29 -23.07 -44.25
N ASP A 63 28.60 -23.10 -44.05
CA ASP A 63 29.19 -23.19 -42.70
C ASP A 63 28.90 -21.91 -41.89
N LEU A 64 28.94 -20.74 -42.54
CA LEU A 64 28.50 -19.46 -41.96
C LEU A 64 27.02 -19.48 -41.59
N ALA A 65 26.15 -20.01 -42.46
CA ALA A 65 24.72 -20.13 -42.18
C ALA A 65 24.44 -21.08 -41.01
N ILE A 66 25.16 -22.21 -40.92
CA ILE A 66 25.06 -23.15 -39.80
C ILE A 66 25.50 -22.50 -38.49
N ALA A 67 26.63 -21.78 -38.49
CA ALA A 67 27.10 -21.05 -37.32
C ALA A 67 26.10 -19.97 -36.88
N GLY A 68 25.54 -19.22 -37.84
CA GLY A 68 24.48 -18.25 -37.60
C GLY A 68 23.23 -18.88 -36.99
N HIS A 69 22.76 -20.01 -37.54
CA HIS A 69 21.62 -20.77 -37.01
C HIS A 69 21.88 -21.27 -35.58
N GLY A 70 23.08 -21.79 -35.29
CA GLY A 70 23.47 -22.22 -33.95
C GLY A 70 23.44 -21.06 -32.94
N GLY A 71 23.97 -19.89 -33.33
CA GLY A 71 23.91 -18.68 -32.52
C GLY A 71 22.48 -18.20 -32.26
N LEU A 72 21.62 -18.21 -33.29
CA LEU A 72 20.20 -17.85 -33.15
C LEU A 72 19.45 -18.85 -32.28
N THR A 73 19.67 -20.15 -32.44
CA THR A 73 19.07 -21.20 -31.61
C THR A 73 19.43 -21.01 -30.14
N GLY A 74 20.69 -20.69 -29.84
CA GLY A 74 21.13 -20.36 -28.49
C GLY A 74 20.47 -19.11 -27.91
N LYS A 75 20.24 -18.07 -28.74
CA LYS A 75 19.51 -16.86 -28.32
C LYS A 75 18.04 -17.16 -28.06
N VAL A 76 17.38 -17.92 -28.95
CA VAL A 76 15.98 -18.35 -28.79
C VAL A 76 15.81 -19.15 -27.50
N GLY A 77 16.67 -20.13 -27.23
CA GLY A 77 16.60 -20.92 -25.99
C GLY A 77 16.84 -20.12 -24.71
N LYS A 78 17.58 -19.00 -24.77
CA LYS A 78 17.69 -18.06 -23.63
C LYS A 78 16.40 -17.27 -23.46
N LEU A 79 15.88 -16.69 -24.54
CA LEU A 79 14.63 -15.93 -24.52
C LEU A 79 13.44 -16.78 -24.05
N GLU A 80 13.35 -18.05 -24.45
CA GLU A 80 12.30 -18.97 -23.99
C GLU A 80 12.38 -19.22 -22.47
N LYS A 81 13.59 -19.36 -21.92
CA LYS A 81 13.79 -19.52 -20.46
C LYS A 81 13.43 -18.26 -19.70
N ASP A 82 13.80 -17.10 -20.22
CA ASP A 82 13.50 -15.82 -19.58
C ASP A 82 12.01 -15.49 -19.67
N LEU A 83 11.35 -15.81 -20.80
CA LEU A 83 9.90 -15.73 -20.96
C LEU A 83 9.19 -16.60 -19.93
N LYS A 84 9.59 -17.87 -19.79
CA LYS A 84 8.99 -18.80 -18.81
C LYS A 84 9.14 -18.29 -17.37
N LYS A 85 10.32 -17.79 -17.00
CA LYS A 85 10.52 -17.18 -15.67
C LYS A 85 9.60 -15.98 -15.45
N SER A 86 9.47 -15.11 -16.45
CA SER A 86 8.57 -13.95 -16.38
C SER A 86 7.10 -14.36 -16.26
N GLU A 87 6.68 -15.44 -16.93
CA GLU A 87 5.33 -16.00 -16.81
C GLU A 87 5.06 -16.57 -15.41
N ASP A 88 6.02 -17.28 -14.82
CA ASP A 88 5.93 -17.81 -13.46
C ASP A 88 5.85 -16.67 -12.42
N GLU A 89 6.68 -15.63 -12.58
CA GLU A 89 6.65 -14.42 -11.76
C GLU A 89 5.30 -13.69 -11.87
N ARG A 90 4.76 -13.56 -13.10
CA ARG A 90 3.45 -12.96 -13.34
C ARG A 90 2.33 -13.75 -12.66
N LEU A 91 2.37 -15.08 -12.71
CA LEU A 91 1.39 -15.95 -12.03
C LEU A 91 1.46 -15.79 -10.51
N MET A 92 2.66 -15.74 -9.92
CA MET A 92 2.81 -15.48 -8.48
C MET A 92 2.28 -14.10 -8.10
N ALA A 93 2.55 -13.07 -8.89
CA ALA A 93 2.05 -11.72 -8.65
C ALA A 93 0.52 -11.64 -8.72
N LEU A 94 -0.10 -12.35 -9.66
CA LEU A 94 -1.57 -12.45 -9.76
C LEU A 94 -2.18 -13.14 -8.53
N SER A 95 -1.61 -14.26 -8.08
CA SER A 95 -2.07 -14.92 -6.86
C SER A 95 -1.97 -14.00 -5.63
N LEU A 96 -0.89 -13.23 -5.52
CA LEU A 96 -0.73 -12.27 -4.43
C LEU A 96 -1.76 -11.14 -4.51
N ALA A 97 -2.04 -10.63 -5.72
CA ALA A 97 -3.04 -9.60 -5.94
C ALA A 97 -4.47 -10.08 -5.61
N GLU A 98 -4.80 -11.33 -5.92
CA GLU A 98 -6.08 -11.93 -5.57
C GLU A 98 -6.24 -12.08 -4.06
N THR A 99 -5.21 -12.56 -3.36
CA THR A 99 -5.24 -12.68 -1.90
C THR A 99 -5.30 -11.33 -1.20
N SER A 100 -4.61 -10.30 -1.71
CA SER A 100 -4.68 -8.94 -1.15
C SER A 100 -6.05 -8.30 -1.40
N SER A 101 -6.64 -8.48 -2.58
CA SER A 101 -8.00 -8.03 -2.90
C SER A 101 -9.04 -8.70 -2.00
N ALA A 102 -8.90 -10.00 -1.75
CA ALA A 102 -9.77 -10.73 -0.81
C ALA A 102 -9.66 -10.18 0.62
N LYS A 103 -8.44 -9.93 1.11
CA LYS A 103 -8.22 -9.29 2.42
C LYS A 103 -8.84 -7.89 2.48
N GLN A 104 -8.69 -7.09 1.43
CA GLN A 104 -9.28 -5.75 1.36
C GLN A 104 -10.81 -5.81 1.45
N LYS A 105 -11.48 -6.74 0.76
CA LYS A 105 -12.94 -6.93 0.88
C LYS A 105 -13.35 -7.35 2.28
N ILE A 106 -12.59 -8.22 2.95
CA ILE A 106 -12.87 -8.61 4.34
C ILE A 106 -12.76 -7.42 5.29
N LEU A 107 -11.70 -6.61 5.14
CA LEU A 107 -11.51 -5.40 5.94
C LEU A 107 -12.60 -4.36 5.69
N GLN A 108 -13.01 -4.18 4.42
CA GLN A 108 -14.12 -3.30 4.07
C GLN A 108 -15.43 -3.75 4.75
N ASN A 109 -15.76 -5.03 4.69
CA ASN A 109 -16.94 -5.57 5.35
C ASN A 109 -16.90 -5.40 6.89
N LYS A 110 -15.71 -5.49 7.51
CA LYS A 110 -15.54 -5.22 8.95
C LYS A 110 -15.72 -3.74 9.27
N LEU A 111 -15.21 -2.84 8.42
CA LEU A 111 -15.39 -1.40 8.56
C LEU A 111 -16.87 -1.03 8.45
N ASP A 112 -17.57 -1.55 7.45
CA ASP A 112 -19.01 -1.26 7.24
C ASP A 112 -19.85 -1.73 8.44
N LYS A 113 -19.52 -2.90 9.02
CA LYS A 113 -20.15 -3.39 10.26
C LYS A 113 -19.89 -2.48 11.46
N ALA A 114 -18.63 -2.08 11.66
CA ALA A 114 -18.27 -1.18 12.77
C ALA A 114 -18.91 0.20 12.62
N LEU A 115 -19.07 0.70 11.39
CA LEU A 115 -19.80 1.94 11.11
C LEU A 115 -21.29 1.82 11.42
N ALA A 116 -21.91 0.68 11.08
CA ALA A 116 -23.30 0.42 11.45
C ALA A 116 -23.49 0.36 12.97
N GLU A 117 -22.63 -0.37 13.68
CA GLU A 117 -22.65 -0.46 15.14
C GLU A 117 -22.45 0.91 15.81
N ASN A 118 -21.51 1.73 15.32
CA ASN A 118 -21.34 3.10 15.80
C ASN A 118 -22.59 3.96 15.57
N GLY A 119 -23.23 3.83 14.40
CA GLY A 119 -24.47 4.57 14.11
C GLY A 119 -25.62 4.18 15.04
N ASP A 120 -25.71 2.91 15.45
CA ASP A 120 -26.72 2.48 16.43
C ASP A 120 -26.39 2.96 17.84
N LEU A 121 -25.11 2.90 18.25
CA LEU A 121 -24.65 3.47 19.53
C LEU A 121 -24.85 4.98 19.62
N GLU A 122 -24.73 5.71 18.51
CA GLU A 122 -25.02 7.14 18.45
C GLU A 122 -26.51 7.43 18.68
N LYS A 123 -27.40 6.63 18.09
CA LYS A 123 -28.86 6.73 18.33
C LYS A 123 -29.21 6.43 19.77
N ASP A 124 -28.62 5.38 20.35
CA ASP A 124 -28.84 5.01 21.75
C ASP A 124 -28.35 6.11 22.70
N ASN A 125 -27.17 6.68 22.44
CA ASN A 125 -26.67 7.84 23.19
C ASN A 125 -27.60 9.05 23.08
N ALA A 126 -28.15 9.33 21.90
CA ALA A 126 -29.12 10.41 21.72
C ALA A 126 -30.41 10.15 22.52
N CYS A 127 -30.93 8.92 22.49
CA CYS A 127 -32.11 8.54 23.26
C CYS A 127 -31.87 8.67 24.78
N LEU A 128 -30.74 8.17 25.28
CA LEU A 128 -30.36 8.28 26.68
C LEU A 128 -30.18 9.74 27.12
N ARG A 129 -29.60 10.60 26.27
CA ARG A 129 -29.51 12.05 26.54
C ARG A 129 -30.88 12.70 26.65
N MET A 130 -31.82 12.34 25.77
CA MET A 130 -33.20 12.84 25.85
C MET A 130 -33.90 12.37 27.13
N GLN A 131 -33.72 11.11 27.51
CA GLN A 131 -34.27 10.57 28.76
C GLN A 131 -33.69 11.28 30.00
N LEU A 132 -32.38 11.53 30.03
CA LEU A 132 -31.73 12.27 31.11
C LEU A 132 -32.28 13.70 31.21
N ALA A 133 -32.42 14.41 30.09
CA ALA A 133 -33.00 15.75 30.08
C ALA A 133 -34.45 15.76 30.59
N ALA A 134 -35.26 14.77 30.21
CA ALA A 134 -36.62 14.64 30.70
C ALA A 134 -36.67 14.37 32.21
N LEU A 135 -35.82 13.48 32.73
CA LEU A 135 -35.73 13.20 34.17
C LEU A 135 -35.23 14.40 34.97
N GLN A 136 -34.26 15.16 34.44
CA GLN A 136 -33.80 16.41 35.05
C GLN A 136 -34.92 17.43 35.17
N LYS A 137 -35.69 17.64 34.09
CA LYS A 137 -36.85 18.53 34.12
C LYS A 137 -37.90 18.07 35.13
N ASN A 138 -38.22 16.78 35.18
CA ASN A 138 -39.18 16.26 36.16
C ASN A 138 -38.70 16.47 37.60
N LEU A 139 -37.39 16.33 37.85
CA LEU A 139 -36.80 16.60 39.16
C LEU A 139 -36.88 18.09 39.52
N GLU A 140 -36.63 18.99 38.56
CA GLU A 140 -36.78 20.43 38.73
C GLU A 140 -38.24 20.79 39.06
N ASP A 141 -39.21 20.28 38.30
CA ASP A 141 -40.64 20.50 38.52
C ASP A 141 -41.08 20.00 39.92
N GLU A 142 -40.67 18.80 40.32
CA GLU A 142 -40.92 18.25 41.67
C GLU A 142 -40.25 19.06 42.78
N SER A 143 -39.04 19.59 42.55
CA SER A 143 -38.35 20.43 43.52
C SER A 143 -39.10 21.74 43.78
N VAL A 144 -39.69 22.34 42.75
CA VAL A 144 -40.52 23.55 42.82
C VAL A 144 -41.84 23.25 43.55
N LEU A 145 -42.47 22.11 43.25
CA LEU A 145 -43.69 21.67 43.95
C LEU A 145 -43.41 21.42 45.43
N ARG A 146 -42.31 20.74 45.77
CA ARG A 146 -41.88 20.51 47.15
C ARG A 146 -41.58 21.82 47.89
N ALA A 147 -40.93 22.77 47.24
CA ALA A 147 -40.67 24.09 47.82
C ALA A 147 -41.98 24.83 48.14
N THR A 148 -42.94 24.81 47.21
CA THR A 148 -44.27 25.42 47.38
C THR A 148 -45.05 24.76 48.52
N ALA A 149 -45.05 23.43 48.59
CA ALA A 149 -45.67 22.67 49.67
C ALA A 149 -45.03 22.99 51.04
N ASN A 150 -43.70 23.07 51.10
CA ASN A 150 -42.97 23.45 52.31
C ASN A 150 -43.30 24.88 52.76
N SER A 151 -43.40 25.84 51.84
CA SER A 151 -43.84 27.21 52.16
C SER A 151 -45.25 27.22 52.75
N LYS A 152 -46.17 26.40 52.22
CA LYS A 152 -47.53 26.24 52.76
C LYS A 152 -47.53 25.60 54.15
N ILE A 153 -46.73 24.55 54.36
CA ILE A 153 -46.57 23.92 55.69
C ILE A 153 -46.04 24.94 56.69
N ARG A 154 -45.05 25.75 56.29
CA ARG A 154 -44.49 26.81 57.15
C ARG A 154 -45.55 27.83 57.53
N ALA A 155 -46.30 28.35 56.56
CA ALA A 155 -47.40 29.29 56.81
C ALA A 155 -48.46 28.69 57.77
N LEU A 156 -48.89 27.44 57.54
CA LEU A 156 -49.83 26.76 58.44
C LEU A 156 -49.24 26.50 59.83
N THR A 157 -47.93 26.27 59.94
CA THR A 157 -47.25 26.09 61.22
C THR A 157 -47.20 27.42 61.98
N GLU A 158 -46.86 28.51 61.31
CA GLU A 158 -46.90 29.87 61.85
C GLU A 158 -48.32 30.24 62.31
N ASP A 159 -49.35 29.93 61.51
CA ASP A 159 -50.77 30.12 61.87
C ASP A 159 -51.15 29.28 63.11
N LEU A 160 -50.76 28.00 63.17
CA LEU A 160 -51.00 27.14 64.33
C LEU A 160 -50.29 27.65 65.59
N GLU A 161 -49.06 28.13 65.47
CA GLU A 161 -48.33 28.75 66.57
C GLU A 161 -48.99 30.05 67.04
N PHE A 162 -49.50 30.86 66.11
CA PHE A 162 -50.26 32.05 66.43
C PHE A 162 -51.55 31.69 67.19
N LEU A 163 -52.34 30.72 66.69
CA LEU A 163 -53.54 30.24 67.38
C LEU A 163 -53.22 29.65 68.76
N LYS A 164 -52.11 28.91 68.89
CA LYS A 164 -51.65 28.39 70.20
C LYS A 164 -51.31 29.52 71.16
N LYS A 165 -50.54 30.52 70.72
CA LYS A 165 -50.22 31.71 71.53
C LYS A 165 -51.48 32.49 71.91
N GLN A 166 -52.45 32.61 71.01
CA GLN A 166 -53.75 33.21 71.30
C GLN A 166 -54.53 32.39 72.33
N HIS A 167 -54.54 31.06 72.22
CA HIS A 167 -55.18 30.19 73.21
C HIS A 167 -54.48 30.26 74.57
N GLU A 168 -53.15 30.24 74.59
CA GLU A 168 -52.33 30.43 75.80
C GLU A 168 -52.59 31.80 76.42
N SER A 169 -52.65 32.88 75.63
CA SER A 169 -52.93 34.22 76.13
C SER A 169 -54.37 34.37 76.61
N VAL A 170 -55.36 33.72 75.99
CA VAL A 170 -56.74 33.64 76.49
C VAL A 170 -56.82 32.82 77.78
N CYS A 171 -56.06 31.71 77.90
CA CYS A 171 -55.91 30.96 79.15
C CYS A 171 -55.27 31.83 80.25
N MET A 172 -54.23 32.59 79.91
CA MET A 172 -53.57 33.56 80.80
C MET A 172 -54.48 34.75 81.16
N PHE A 173 -55.30 35.26 80.26
CA PHE A 173 -56.27 36.30 80.57
C PHE A 173 -57.40 35.77 81.47
N ARG A 174 -57.77 34.49 81.31
CA ARG A 174 -58.63 33.79 82.27
C ARG A 174 -57.96 33.52 83.62
N LEU A 175 -56.63 33.60 83.75
CA LEU A 175 -55.97 33.57 85.06
C LEU A 175 -56.26 34.83 85.90
N ASP A 176 -56.55 35.97 85.26
CA ASP A 176 -56.94 37.19 85.98
C ASP A 176 -58.40 37.17 86.45
N THR A 177 -59.20 36.22 85.96
CA THR A 177 -60.57 35.97 86.43
C THR A 177 -60.56 34.73 87.32
N SER A 178 -60.30 34.95 88.61
CA SER A 178 -60.37 34.00 89.73
C SER A 178 -61.19 32.72 89.45
N LEU A 179 -60.50 31.56 89.58
CA LEU A 179 -60.92 30.15 89.46
C LEU A 179 -60.55 29.43 88.14
N CYS A 180 -59.36 28.79 88.09
CA CYS A 180 -59.15 27.65 87.20
C CYS A 180 -58.11 26.63 87.76
N TYR A 181 -58.58 25.41 88.03
CA TYR A 181 -57.85 24.20 88.47
C TYR A 181 -56.67 23.68 87.58
N PRO A 182 -56.51 24.02 86.28
CA PRO A 182 -55.46 23.43 85.43
C PRO A 182 -54.01 23.88 85.71
N CYS A 183 -53.77 24.99 86.42
CA CYS A 183 -52.41 25.53 86.60
C CYS A 183 -51.50 24.67 87.49
N LEU A 184 -52.06 24.03 88.52
CA LEU A 184 -51.32 23.11 89.41
C LEU A 184 -50.84 21.85 88.68
N LEU A 185 -51.51 21.45 87.60
CA LEU A 185 -51.18 20.23 86.88
C LEU A 185 -49.95 20.40 85.98
N PHE A 186 -49.72 21.61 85.46
CA PHE A 186 -48.60 21.90 84.56
C PHE A 186 -47.25 21.89 85.28
N ASP A 187 -47.17 22.52 86.46
CA ASP A 187 -45.94 22.54 87.27
C ASP A 187 -45.57 21.14 87.78
N VAL A 188 -46.58 20.35 88.16
CA VAL A 188 -46.39 18.95 88.57
C VAL A 188 -45.88 18.10 87.41
N PHE A 189 -46.41 18.29 86.20
CA PHE A 189 -45.98 17.53 85.02
C PHE A 189 -44.52 17.82 84.63
N LYS A 190 -44.10 19.09 84.75
CA LYS A 190 -42.72 19.50 84.46
C LYS A 190 -41.74 18.89 85.46
N ALA A 191 -42.05 18.96 86.75
CA ALA A 191 -41.24 18.35 87.80
C ALA A 191 -41.12 16.82 87.65
N LEU A 192 -42.20 16.15 87.21
CA LEU A 192 -42.21 14.70 87.02
C LEU A 192 -41.36 14.25 85.82
N LYS A 193 -41.30 15.07 84.76
CA LYS A 193 -40.47 14.82 83.58
C LYS A 193 -38.97 14.97 83.87
N ASP A 194 -38.60 15.98 84.65
CA ASP A 194 -37.20 16.21 85.06
C ASP A 194 -36.69 15.10 85.99
N LEU A 195 -37.55 14.62 86.89
CA LEU A 195 -37.23 13.50 87.79
C LEU A 195 -37.09 12.17 87.03
N HIS A 196 -37.89 11.95 85.99
CA HIS A 196 -37.78 10.78 85.12
C HIS A 196 -36.49 10.80 84.29
N HIS A 197 -36.10 11.97 83.74
CA HIS A 197 -34.84 12.11 82.99
C HIS A 197 -33.62 11.86 83.88
N LYS A 198 -33.61 12.39 85.11
CA LYS A 198 -32.54 12.13 86.08
C LYS A 198 -32.41 10.66 86.43
N ARG A 199 -33.52 9.98 86.74
CA ARG A 199 -33.53 8.51 86.98
C ARG A 199 -33.04 7.71 85.78
N GLN A 200 -33.38 8.12 84.56
CA GLN A 200 -32.96 7.41 83.35
C GLN A 200 -31.45 7.54 83.13
N VAL A 201 -30.88 8.73 83.32
CA VAL A 201 -29.44 8.95 83.23
C VAL A 201 -28.71 8.14 84.31
N ASP A 202 -29.17 8.19 85.56
CA ASP A 202 -28.58 7.44 86.68
C ASP A 202 -28.60 5.92 86.45
N MET A 203 -29.68 5.38 85.86
CA MET A 203 -29.73 3.96 85.49
C MET A 203 -28.72 3.59 84.40
N THR A 204 -28.48 4.47 83.42
CA THR A 204 -27.49 4.20 82.37
C THR A 204 -26.04 4.33 82.86
N THR A 205 -25.77 5.21 83.82
CA THR A 205 -24.43 5.37 84.40
C THR A 205 -24.09 4.20 85.32
N TYR A 206 -25.03 3.75 86.16
CA TYR A 206 -24.84 2.53 86.96
C TYR A 206 -24.64 1.28 86.09
N ALA A 207 -25.41 1.12 85.01
CA ALA A 207 -25.24 -0.01 84.09
C ALA A 207 -23.87 -0.01 83.41
N LYS A 208 -23.34 1.16 83.04
CA LYS A 208 -21.98 1.29 82.48
C LYS A 208 -20.90 0.96 83.50
N GLN A 209 -21.00 1.50 84.72
CA GLN A 209 -20.03 1.20 85.80
C GLN A 209 -19.94 -0.30 86.09
N ILE A 210 -21.09 -0.97 86.20
CA ILE A 210 -21.14 -2.42 86.42
C ILE A 210 -20.47 -3.17 85.26
N ASN A 211 -20.79 -2.81 84.01
CA ASN A 211 -20.21 -3.47 82.83
C ASN A 211 -18.69 -3.27 82.73
N ASP A 212 -18.19 -2.09 83.09
CA ASP A 212 -16.76 -1.78 83.06
C ASP A 212 -16.01 -2.53 84.18
N GLU A 213 -16.59 -2.64 85.38
CA GLU A 213 -16.05 -3.49 86.45
C GLU A 213 -16.01 -4.98 86.06
N PHE A 214 -17.07 -5.49 85.43
CA PHE A 214 -17.11 -6.87 84.93
C PHE A 214 -16.04 -7.11 83.86
N LYS A 215 -15.86 -6.17 82.92
CA LYS A 215 -14.81 -6.26 81.89
C LYS A 215 -13.40 -6.24 82.50
N SER A 216 -13.15 -5.36 83.47
CA SER A 216 -11.86 -5.28 84.14
C SER A 216 -11.53 -6.59 84.85
N LYS A 217 -12.46 -7.13 85.63
CA LYS A 217 -12.27 -8.42 86.34
C LYS A 217 -12.05 -9.58 85.38
N LEU A 218 -12.77 -9.61 84.25
CA LEU A 218 -12.57 -10.64 83.23
C LEU A 218 -11.18 -10.52 82.58
N GLN A 219 -10.74 -9.29 82.31
CA GLN A 219 -9.43 -9.02 81.73
C GLN A 219 -8.29 -9.40 82.68
N ASP A 220 -8.43 -9.12 83.98
CA ASP A 220 -7.47 -9.51 85.01
C ASP A 220 -7.40 -11.05 85.14
N HIS A 221 -8.55 -11.73 85.17
CA HIS A 221 -8.58 -13.19 85.20
C HIS A 221 -7.99 -13.82 83.94
N LEU A 222 -8.22 -13.24 82.76
CA LEU A 222 -7.60 -13.71 81.51
C LEU A 222 -6.08 -13.44 81.50
N ALA A 223 -5.63 -12.30 82.01
CA ALA A 223 -4.20 -11.99 82.13
C ALA A 223 -3.51 -12.93 83.12
N GLU A 224 -4.14 -13.20 84.27
CA GLU A 224 -3.65 -14.14 85.27
C GLU A 224 -3.63 -15.58 84.73
N MET A 225 -4.69 -16.02 84.04
CA MET A 225 -4.74 -17.32 83.36
C MET A 225 -3.64 -17.42 82.30
N ARG A 226 -3.41 -16.39 81.49
CA ARG A 226 -2.32 -16.37 80.50
C ARG A 226 -0.96 -16.43 81.17
N ALA A 227 -0.74 -15.68 82.26
CA ALA A 227 0.50 -15.71 83.01
C ALA A 227 0.74 -17.10 83.63
N ARG A 228 -0.29 -17.72 84.21
CA ARG A 228 -0.24 -19.10 84.74
C ARG A 228 0.02 -20.11 83.62
N PHE A 229 -0.66 -20.02 82.49
CA PHE A 229 -0.41 -20.89 81.34
C PHE A 229 0.99 -20.70 80.77
N GLN A 230 1.52 -19.48 80.72
CA GLN A 230 2.86 -19.21 80.23
C GLN A 230 3.92 -19.71 81.22
N ALA A 231 3.69 -19.60 82.53
CA ALA A 231 4.53 -20.19 83.56
C ALA A 231 4.45 -21.73 83.56
N GLN A 232 3.28 -22.30 83.25
CA GLN A 232 3.11 -23.74 83.08
C GLN A 232 3.75 -24.23 81.78
N LEU A 233 3.70 -23.45 80.70
CA LEU A 233 4.41 -23.76 79.45
C LEU A 233 5.91 -23.62 79.60
N SER A 234 6.41 -22.64 80.36
CA SER A 234 7.85 -22.51 80.61
C SER A 234 8.35 -23.65 81.51
N SER A 235 7.63 -23.99 82.58
CA SER A 235 7.98 -25.14 83.44
C SER A 235 7.81 -26.47 82.71
N SER A 236 6.77 -26.61 81.89
CA SER A 236 6.58 -27.78 81.02
C SER A 236 7.62 -27.84 79.91
N LYS A 237 8.12 -26.71 79.40
CA LYS A 237 9.19 -26.67 78.40
C LYS A 237 10.53 -27.05 79.03
N THR A 238 10.87 -26.51 80.20
CA THR A 238 12.10 -26.92 80.91
C THR A 238 12.03 -28.39 81.32
N ALA A 239 10.87 -28.86 81.81
CA ALA A 239 10.64 -30.26 82.09
C ALA A 239 10.62 -31.13 80.81
N LEU A 240 10.15 -30.61 79.67
CA LEU A 240 10.22 -31.30 78.37
C LEU A 240 11.65 -31.36 77.84
N GLU A 241 12.45 -30.30 77.96
CA GLU A 241 13.87 -30.32 77.58
C GLU A 241 14.65 -31.30 78.45
N GLU A 242 14.37 -31.35 79.75
CA GLU A 242 14.97 -32.29 80.69
C GLU A 242 14.45 -33.73 80.47
N SER A 243 13.17 -33.89 80.14
CA SER A 243 12.59 -35.20 79.83
C SER A 243 12.92 -35.70 78.42
N TYR A 244 13.17 -34.85 77.41
CA TYR A 244 13.73 -35.23 76.11
C TYR A 244 15.19 -35.64 76.27
N LYS A 245 15.94 -34.95 77.13
CA LYS A 245 17.29 -35.39 77.56
C LYS A 245 17.24 -36.76 78.27
N ASN A 246 16.15 -37.07 78.96
CA ASN A 246 15.90 -38.36 79.64
C ASN A 246 15.14 -39.42 78.79
N LYS A 247 14.46 -39.06 77.70
CA LYS A 247 13.69 -39.96 76.79
C LYS A 247 14.36 -40.21 75.45
N VAL A 248 15.35 -39.40 75.07
CA VAL A 248 16.37 -39.85 74.12
C VAL A 248 17.23 -40.95 74.77
N SER A 249 17.42 -40.92 76.10
CA SER A 249 18.13 -41.96 76.86
C SER A 249 17.25 -43.09 77.39
N SER A 250 15.93 -42.91 77.47
CA SER A 250 14.94 -43.96 77.70
C SER A 250 13.98 -44.04 76.52
N THR A 251 14.51 -44.55 75.42
CA THR A 251 13.67 -45.23 74.45
C THR A 251 12.69 -46.18 75.15
N ASN A 252 11.57 -46.40 74.47
CA ASN A 252 11.12 -47.75 74.13
C ASN A 252 9.91 -48.42 74.81
N PRO A 253 9.32 -47.98 75.94
CA PRO A 253 8.06 -48.63 76.32
C PRO A 253 7.13 -47.77 77.18
N ALA A 254 6.27 -46.92 76.60
CA ALA A 254 5.16 -46.33 77.37
C ALA A 254 3.97 -45.81 76.54
N VAL A 255 3.81 -46.25 75.29
CA VAL A 255 2.57 -46.07 74.49
C VAL A 255 1.42 -46.98 75.03
N ALA A 256 1.63 -47.59 76.20
CA ALA A 256 0.81 -48.69 76.71
C ALA A 256 -0.05 -48.33 77.94
N SER A 257 -0.28 -47.06 78.27
CA SER A 257 -1.21 -46.76 79.35
C SER A 257 -2.15 -45.58 79.08
N VAL A 258 -3.40 -45.95 78.78
CA VAL A 258 -4.56 -45.33 79.45
C VAL A 258 -4.94 -44.00 78.78
N LEU A 259 -5.70 -43.96 77.68
CA LEU A 259 -6.94 -44.70 77.32
C LEU A 259 -7.95 -44.91 78.47
N THR A 260 -7.76 -44.26 79.63
CA THR A 260 -8.66 -44.49 80.79
C THR A 260 -8.92 -43.24 81.61
N ILE A 261 -8.76 -42.05 81.02
CA ILE A 261 -9.23 -40.78 81.62
C ILE A 261 -10.31 -40.11 80.75
N ALA A 262 -10.47 -40.55 79.49
CA ALA A 262 -11.48 -40.03 78.56
C ALA A 262 -12.94 -40.44 78.87
N VAL A 263 -13.21 -41.21 79.94
CA VAL A 263 -14.55 -41.73 80.26
C VAL A 263 -15.20 -41.06 81.48
N LEU A 264 -14.53 -40.19 82.23
CA LEU A 264 -15.02 -39.77 83.55
C LEU A 264 -15.52 -38.32 83.72
N LEU A 265 -15.63 -37.51 82.66
CA LEU A 265 -16.18 -36.14 82.81
C LEU A 265 -17.25 -35.80 81.77
N LEU A 266 -18.09 -36.79 81.42
CA LEU A 266 -19.31 -36.63 80.63
C LEU A 266 -20.60 -36.81 81.46
N TYR A 267 -20.54 -36.67 82.79
CA TYR A 267 -21.74 -36.66 83.64
C TYR A 267 -21.66 -35.52 84.65
N CYS A 268 -22.31 -34.39 84.33
CA CYS A 268 -23.16 -33.58 85.22
C CYS A 268 -23.71 -32.34 84.48
N PHE A 269 -24.95 -32.50 83.97
CA PHE A 269 -25.94 -31.47 83.62
C PHE A 269 -26.19 -30.44 84.75
N PRO A 270 -27.08 -29.40 84.67
CA PRO A 270 -27.85 -28.82 83.56
C PRO A 270 -27.96 -27.24 83.55
N LYS A 271 -28.64 -26.77 82.50
CA LYS A 271 -29.23 -25.45 82.15
C LYS A 271 -29.80 -24.52 83.24
N GLN A 272 -29.64 -23.20 82.97
CA GLN A 272 -30.69 -22.16 82.87
C GLN A 272 -30.06 -21.02 82.03
N ASN A 273 -30.28 -20.85 80.73
CA ASN A 273 -31.49 -20.47 79.98
C ASN A 273 -32.20 -19.20 80.47
N TYR A 274 -31.63 -18.04 80.11
CA TYR A 274 -32.37 -16.82 79.78
C TYR A 274 -31.64 -15.93 78.75
N ASP A 275 -30.94 -16.52 77.77
CA ASP A 275 -30.35 -15.79 76.63
C ASP A 275 -30.81 -16.34 75.27
N LEU A 276 -31.82 -17.21 75.23
CA LEU A 276 -32.18 -17.95 74.03
C LEU A 276 -32.76 -17.05 72.92
N PHE A 277 -33.55 -16.03 73.26
CA PHE A 277 -34.15 -15.13 72.25
C PHE A 277 -33.11 -14.21 71.59
N GLN A 278 -32.17 -13.68 72.39
CA GLN A 278 -31.07 -12.86 71.85
C GLN A 278 -30.10 -13.71 71.02
N ILE A 279 -29.87 -14.97 71.41
CA ILE A 279 -29.04 -15.91 70.66
C ILE A 279 -29.70 -16.31 69.33
N TYR A 280 -31.03 -16.50 69.28
CA TYR A 280 -31.71 -16.81 68.01
C TYR A 280 -31.71 -15.63 67.04
N ASP A 281 -31.99 -14.41 67.49
CA ASP A 281 -31.96 -13.21 66.65
C ASP A 281 -30.51 -12.87 66.21
N ALA A 282 -29.52 -13.05 67.10
CA ALA A 282 -28.10 -12.95 66.74
C ALA A 282 -27.67 -14.04 65.76
N LEU A 283 -28.18 -15.27 65.89
CA LEU A 283 -27.92 -16.38 64.97
C LEU A 283 -28.58 -16.16 63.61
N GLU A 284 -29.78 -15.59 63.58
CA GLU A 284 -30.51 -15.28 62.35
C GLU A 284 -29.86 -14.11 61.60
N ARG A 285 -29.42 -13.06 62.31
CA ARG A 285 -28.57 -12.00 61.74
C ARG A 285 -27.21 -12.53 61.29
N ALA A 286 -26.61 -13.46 62.02
CA ALA A 286 -25.35 -14.09 61.61
C ALA A 286 -25.53 -14.99 60.38
N LYS A 287 -26.65 -15.71 60.26
CA LYS A 287 -27.00 -16.50 59.07
C LYS A 287 -27.25 -15.59 57.87
N ALA A 288 -28.04 -14.53 58.03
CA ALA A 288 -28.28 -13.54 56.97
C ALA A 288 -26.95 -12.90 56.49
N ALA A 289 -26.08 -12.50 57.41
CA ALA A 289 -24.76 -11.97 57.08
C ALA A 289 -23.85 -13.01 56.42
N HIS A 290 -23.95 -14.28 56.80
CA HIS A 290 -23.18 -15.37 56.18
C HIS A 290 -23.69 -15.69 54.77
N ASP A 291 -25.00 -15.66 54.55
CA ASP A 291 -25.63 -15.86 53.24
C ASP A 291 -25.34 -14.68 52.31
N ASP A 292 -25.35 -13.44 52.81
CA ASP A 292 -24.88 -12.26 52.09
C ASP A 292 -23.38 -12.36 51.75
N ALA A 293 -22.54 -12.78 52.70
CA ALA A 293 -21.13 -13.01 52.44
C ALA A 293 -20.89 -14.13 51.41
N ALA A 294 -21.70 -15.19 51.43
CA ALA A 294 -21.63 -16.26 50.43
C ALA A 294 -22.02 -15.75 49.02
N ARG A 295 -23.09 -14.94 48.92
CA ARG A 295 -23.47 -14.28 47.65
C ARG A 295 -22.38 -13.36 47.13
N MET A 296 -21.77 -12.56 48.00
CA MET A 296 -20.67 -11.67 47.61
C MET A 296 -19.41 -12.44 47.16
N ARG A 297 -19.10 -13.60 47.76
CA ARG A 297 -18.00 -14.46 47.31
C ARG A 297 -18.26 -15.04 45.91
N VAL A 298 -19.47 -15.50 45.63
CA VAL A 298 -19.84 -16.00 44.29
C VAL A 298 -19.71 -14.89 43.25
N ARG A 299 -20.24 -13.70 43.55
CA ARG A 299 -20.12 -12.54 42.65
C ARG A 299 -18.67 -12.09 42.44
N SER A 300 -17.83 -12.14 43.48
CA SER A 300 -16.39 -11.84 43.35
C SER A 300 -15.71 -12.84 42.42
N HIS A 301 -15.98 -14.14 42.60
CA HIS A 301 -15.42 -15.19 41.75
C HIS A 301 -15.90 -15.10 40.29
N GLU A 302 -17.16 -14.73 40.05
CA GLU A 302 -17.67 -14.46 38.70
C GLU A 302 -16.97 -13.25 38.06
N LEU A 303 -16.77 -12.17 38.82
CA LEU A 303 -16.03 -10.99 38.34
C LEU A 303 -14.56 -11.29 38.08
N GLU A 304 -13.91 -12.11 38.91
CA GLU A 304 -12.53 -12.58 38.71
C GLU A 304 -12.41 -13.48 37.46
N ASN A 305 -13.37 -14.38 37.25
CA ASN A 305 -13.43 -15.21 36.04
C ASN A 305 -13.68 -14.36 34.79
N CYS A 306 -14.61 -13.40 34.85
CA CYS A 306 -14.79 -12.45 33.76
C CYS A 306 -13.52 -11.63 33.53
N GLY A 307 -12.86 -11.14 34.58
CA GLY A 307 -11.60 -10.39 34.50
C GLY A 307 -10.51 -11.19 33.77
N SER A 308 -10.25 -12.42 34.21
CA SER A 308 -9.26 -13.30 33.57
C SER A 308 -9.59 -13.63 32.11
N SER A 309 -10.87 -13.76 31.76
CA SER A 309 -11.29 -13.94 30.37
C SER A 309 -11.01 -12.71 29.52
N HIS A 310 -11.24 -11.50 30.03
CA HIS A 310 -10.91 -10.26 29.32
C HIS A 310 -9.40 -10.08 29.19
N ASP A 311 -8.63 -10.39 30.24
CA ASP A 311 -7.16 -10.34 30.21
C ASP A 311 -6.58 -11.29 29.16
N ALA A 312 -7.12 -12.51 29.05
CA ALA A 312 -6.71 -13.47 28.01
C ALA A 312 -6.97 -12.94 26.59
N VAL A 313 -8.11 -12.26 26.38
CA VAL A 313 -8.44 -11.61 25.10
C VAL A 313 -7.50 -10.44 24.82
N ILE A 314 -7.24 -9.58 25.82
CA ILE A 314 -6.29 -8.47 25.71
C ILE A 314 -4.89 -8.98 25.33
N ASP A 315 -4.42 -10.04 25.96
CA ASP A 315 -3.11 -10.62 25.64
C ASP A 315 -3.07 -11.29 24.27
N SER A 316 -4.19 -11.83 23.78
CA SER A 316 -4.29 -12.33 22.41
C SER A 316 -4.21 -11.20 21.38
N LEU A 317 -4.93 -10.10 21.62
CA LEU A 317 -4.92 -8.92 20.75
C LEU A 317 -3.55 -8.23 20.78
N ARG A 318 -2.89 -8.14 21.94
CA ARG A 318 -1.53 -7.62 22.07
C ARG A 318 -0.52 -8.44 21.25
N ARG A 319 -0.63 -9.78 21.28
CA ARG A 319 0.20 -10.66 20.46
C ARG A 319 -0.06 -10.49 18.96
N GLU A 320 -1.32 -10.37 18.56
CA GLU A 320 -1.67 -10.12 17.16
C GLU A 320 -1.16 -8.76 16.67
N ILE A 321 -1.29 -7.72 17.48
CA ILE A 321 -0.73 -6.39 17.19
C ILE A 321 0.81 -6.46 17.07
N ALA A 322 1.49 -7.23 17.92
CA ALA A 322 2.94 -7.41 17.83
C ALA A 322 3.33 -8.15 16.54
N ALA A 323 2.66 -9.25 16.20
CA ALA A 323 2.93 -10.00 14.98
C ALA A 323 2.67 -9.17 13.72
N LEU A 324 1.58 -8.41 13.67
CA LEU A 324 1.28 -7.51 12.55
C LEU A 324 2.33 -6.39 12.43
N LYS A 325 2.87 -5.87 13.53
CA LYS A 325 3.97 -4.91 13.50
C LYS A 325 5.25 -5.54 12.94
N ASP A 326 5.60 -6.73 13.38
CA ASP A 326 6.78 -7.45 12.88
C ASP A 326 6.68 -7.73 11.37
N ASP A 327 5.49 -8.12 10.88
CA ASP A 327 5.22 -8.32 9.46
C ASP A 327 5.36 -7.01 8.65
N MET A 328 4.85 -5.89 9.19
CA MET A 328 5.02 -4.57 8.56
C MET A 328 6.49 -4.14 8.52
N ASP A 329 7.25 -4.38 9.57
CA ASP A 329 8.67 -4.05 9.63
C ASP A 329 9.52 -4.97 8.74
N ALA A 330 9.13 -6.24 8.58
CA ALA A 330 9.76 -7.17 7.63
C ALA A 330 9.49 -6.72 6.18
N ALA A 331 8.24 -6.35 5.87
CA ALA A 331 7.89 -5.84 4.54
C ALA A 331 8.65 -4.55 4.22
N ARG A 332 8.71 -3.58 5.16
CA ARG A 332 9.50 -2.35 5.01
C ARG A 332 10.97 -2.64 4.72
N ARG A 333 11.59 -3.56 5.46
CA ARG A 333 12.98 -3.97 5.24
C ARG A 333 13.20 -4.57 3.85
N SER A 334 12.30 -5.46 3.40
CA SER A 334 12.38 -6.05 2.05
C SER A 334 12.25 -5.01 0.93
N TYR A 335 11.37 -4.03 1.10
CA TYR A 335 11.26 -2.93 0.13
C TYR A 335 12.50 -2.04 0.11
N GLN A 336 13.07 -1.73 1.28
CA GLN A 336 14.32 -0.96 1.38
C GLN A 336 15.50 -1.69 0.74
N GLU A 337 15.60 -3.01 0.93
CA GLU A 337 16.65 -3.83 0.29
C GLU A 337 16.52 -3.81 -1.23
N ARG A 338 15.31 -4.07 -1.77
CA ARG A 338 15.04 -4.00 -3.22
C ARG A 338 15.28 -2.61 -3.79
N LEU A 339 15.00 -1.55 -3.02
CA LEU A 339 15.31 -0.18 -3.43
C LEU A 339 16.82 0.03 -3.48
N GLY A 340 17.56 -0.41 -2.46
CA GLY A 340 19.02 -0.35 -2.42
C GLY A 340 19.69 -1.12 -3.57
N GLU A 341 19.17 -2.29 -3.93
CA GLU A 341 19.65 -3.05 -5.11
C GLU A 341 19.46 -2.26 -6.41
N LYS A 342 18.29 -1.64 -6.58
CA LYS A 342 18.01 -0.78 -7.75
C LYS A 342 18.89 0.46 -7.77
N GLU A 343 19.09 1.10 -6.63
CA GLU A 343 19.99 2.26 -6.49
C GLU A 343 21.44 1.89 -6.84
N LEU A 344 21.92 0.72 -6.38
CA LEU A 344 23.24 0.19 -6.74
C LEU A 344 23.34 -0.07 -8.25
N ARG A 345 22.30 -0.64 -8.87
CA ARG A 345 22.27 -0.88 -10.32
C ARG A 345 22.24 0.42 -11.12
N ILE A 346 21.47 1.41 -10.67
CA ILE A 346 21.46 2.75 -11.27
C ILE A 346 22.86 3.39 -11.15
N ALA A 347 23.50 3.29 -9.99
CA ALA A 347 24.85 3.80 -9.79
C ALA A 347 25.88 3.08 -10.69
N GLU A 348 25.75 1.77 -10.89
CA GLU A 348 26.58 1.00 -11.81
C GLU A 348 26.39 1.44 -13.27
N LEU A 349 25.15 1.54 -13.75
CA LEU A 349 24.85 2.01 -15.10
C LEU A 349 25.33 3.44 -15.32
N ASN A 350 25.19 4.32 -14.33
CA ASN A 350 25.70 5.68 -14.41
C ASN A 350 27.23 5.72 -14.52
N ARG A 351 27.95 4.83 -13.82
CA ARG A 351 29.41 4.71 -13.98
C ARG A 351 29.78 4.21 -15.38
N GLU A 352 29.03 3.26 -15.93
CA GLU A 352 29.29 2.76 -17.28
C GLU A 352 29.00 3.81 -18.35
N ILE A 353 27.91 4.59 -18.20
CA ILE A 353 27.62 5.74 -19.06
C ILE A 353 28.78 6.74 -19.01
N GLN A 354 29.29 7.08 -17.82
CA GLN A 354 30.45 7.97 -17.69
C GLN A 354 31.69 7.39 -18.38
N ARG A 355 31.96 6.09 -18.22
CA ARG A 355 33.08 5.41 -18.88
C ARG A 355 32.98 5.51 -20.41
N ILE A 356 31.79 5.27 -20.97
CA ILE A 356 31.54 5.39 -22.42
C ILE A 356 31.68 6.84 -22.88
N MET A 357 31.17 7.80 -22.10
CA MET A 357 31.32 9.23 -22.42
C MET A 357 32.80 9.63 -22.45
N ASP A 358 33.60 9.19 -21.49
CA ASP A 358 35.04 9.45 -21.46
C ASP A 358 35.76 8.82 -22.66
N GLU A 359 35.38 7.60 -23.04
CA GLU A 359 35.93 6.91 -24.21
C GLU A 359 35.55 7.61 -25.52
N LEU A 360 34.30 8.07 -25.65
CA LEU A 360 33.85 8.87 -26.79
C LEU A 360 34.57 10.22 -26.87
N HIS A 361 34.82 10.90 -25.75
CA HIS A 361 35.60 12.14 -25.74
C HIS A 361 37.04 11.89 -26.20
N ARG A 362 37.69 10.82 -25.73
CA ARG A 362 39.04 10.46 -26.20
C ARG A 362 39.09 10.19 -27.70
N LEU A 363 38.16 9.39 -28.22
CA LEU A 363 38.07 9.11 -29.66
C LEU A 363 37.76 10.36 -30.47
N PHE A 364 36.95 11.27 -29.93
CA PHE A 364 36.67 12.55 -30.55
C PHE A 364 37.94 13.43 -30.62
N ASP A 365 38.71 13.50 -29.54
CA ASP A 365 39.98 14.23 -29.50
C ASP A 365 41.00 13.64 -30.49
N GLU A 366 41.13 12.31 -30.55
CA GLU A 366 41.96 11.61 -31.55
C GLU A 366 41.50 11.92 -32.97
N LYS A 367 40.19 11.94 -33.23
CA LYS A 367 39.64 12.30 -34.54
C LYS A 367 39.98 13.75 -34.91
N VAL A 368 39.82 14.68 -33.97
CA VAL A 368 40.18 16.09 -34.20
C VAL A 368 41.66 16.21 -34.52
N GLN A 369 42.53 15.49 -33.81
CA GLN A 369 43.96 15.44 -34.12
C GLN A 369 44.20 14.89 -35.53
N LEU A 370 43.61 13.75 -35.88
CA LEU A 370 43.77 13.16 -37.21
C LEU A 370 43.27 14.09 -38.32
N ASP A 371 42.17 14.81 -38.13
CA ASP A 371 41.70 15.82 -39.10
C ASP A 371 42.71 16.96 -39.28
N THR A 372 43.35 17.39 -38.20
CA THR A 372 44.40 18.41 -38.29
C THR A 372 45.61 17.89 -39.06
N GLU A 373 46.03 16.64 -38.82
CA GLU A 373 47.10 15.98 -39.59
C GLU A 373 46.72 15.80 -41.06
N LEU A 374 45.47 15.41 -41.34
CA LEU A 374 44.96 15.26 -42.71
C LEU A 374 44.91 16.60 -43.44
N ASN A 375 44.55 17.68 -42.76
CA ASN A 375 44.57 19.02 -43.32
C ASN A 375 46.00 19.53 -43.56
N THR A 376 46.96 19.23 -42.68
CA THR A 376 48.36 19.57 -42.95
C THR A 376 48.90 18.77 -44.13
N TYR A 377 48.54 17.48 -44.26
CA TYR A 377 48.87 16.67 -45.43
C TYR A 377 48.23 17.22 -46.72
N ARG A 378 46.96 17.61 -46.70
CA ARG A 378 46.29 18.26 -47.85
C ARG A 378 46.99 19.55 -48.25
N MET A 379 47.32 20.41 -47.29
CA MET A 379 48.02 21.67 -47.57
C MET A 379 49.42 21.43 -48.17
N LEU A 380 50.15 20.41 -47.70
CA LEU A 380 51.47 20.07 -48.24
C LEU A 380 51.36 19.52 -49.69
N LEU A 381 50.35 18.69 -49.95
CA LEU A 381 50.01 18.19 -51.28
C LEU A 381 49.59 19.31 -52.22
N GLU A 382 48.73 20.23 -51.78
CA GLU A 382 48.34 21.40 -52.56
C GLU A 382 49.53 22.30 -52.88
N LEU A 383 50.46 22.49 -51.94
CA LEU A 383 51.71 23.22 -52.20
C LEU A 383 52.59 22.50 -53.23
N GLN A 384 52.69 21.17 -53.16
CA GLN A 384 53.46 20.37 -54.11
C GLN A 384 52.81 20.33 -55.50
N GLU A 385 51.48 20.18 -55.58
CA GLU A 385 50.69 20.29 -56.80
C GLU A 385 50.80 21.70 -57.39
N SER A 386 50.73 22.75 -56.57
CA SER A 386 50.95 24.13 -57.00
C SER A 386 52.38 24.33 -57.53
N PHE A 387 53.38 23.70 -56.93
CA PHE A 387 54.77 23.72 -57.40
C PHE A 387 54.93 22.97 -58.73
N LEU A 388 54.22 21.84 -58.91
CA LEU A 388 54.18 21.03 -60.13
C LEU A 388 53.39 21.72 -61.26
N ILE A 389 52.28 22.38 -60.96
CA ILE A 389 51.47 23.18 -61.88
C ILE A 389 52.26 24.42 -62.33
N SER A 390 52.97 25.07 -61.41
CA SER A 390 53.83 26.22 -61.73
C SER A 390 55.07 25.87 -62.55
N PHE A 391 55.53 24.61 -62.52
CA PHE A 391 56.62 24.11 -63.39
C PHE A 391 56.13 23.35 -64.63
N GLY A 392 54.85 22.96 -64.71
CA GLY A 392 54.33 22.03 -65.71
C GLY A 392 53.50 22.63 -66.85
N ALA A 393 52.99 23.86 -66.75
CA ALA A 393 52.12 24.41 -67.79
C ALA A 393 52.40 25.89 -68.09
N GLY A 394 53.06 26.13 -69.22
CA GLY A 394 53.11 27.44 -69.84
C GLY A 394 51.80 27.80 -70.55
N GLY A 395 51.26 28.99 -70.26
CA GLY A 395 50.64 29.87 -71.25
C GLY A 395 49.11 29.96 -71.34
N GLN A 396 48.56 31.04 -70.75
CA GLN A 396 47.44 31.91 -71.21
C GLN A 396 45.99 31.34 -71.21
N SER A 397 44.89 32.05 -70.89
CA SER A 397 44.60 33.47 -70.58
C SER A 397 43.13 33.65 -70.10
N ARG A 398 42.91 34.58 -69.16
CA ARG A 398 41.79 35.54 -68.91
C ARG A 398 40.31 35.10 -68.85
N ASN A 399 39.63 35.52 -67.76
CA ASN A 399 38.60 36.58 -67.81
C ASN A 399 38.27 37.17 -66.42
N SER A 400 38.03 38.48 -66.38
CA SER A 400 37.57 39.25 -65.21
C SER A 400 36.29 40.03 -65.55
N ILE A 401 35.34 40.13 -64.62
CA ILE A 401 34.23 41.09 -64.46
C ILE A 401 33.47 40.57 -63.21
N SER A 402 32.95 41.32 -62.23
CA SER A 402 32.92 42.73 -61.84
C SER A 402 32.42 42.78 -60.38
N SER A 403 32.83 43.81 -59.66
CA SER A 403 32.42 44.21 -58.30
C SER A 403 30.93 44.54 -58.18
N HIS A 404 30.33 44.24 -57.01
CA HIS A 404 29.42 45.15 -56.33
C HIS A 404 29.73 45.21 -54.84
N HIS A 405 29.78 46.45 -54.37
CA HIS A 405 30.10 46.97 -53.05
C HIS A 405 28.91 46.88 -52.09
N VAL A 406 29.17 46.77 -50.79
CA VAL A 406 28.84 47.83 -49.82
C VAL A 406 29.69 47.66 -48.57
N SER A 407 30.01 48.83 -48.03
CA SER A 407 31.09 49.21 -47.16
C SER A 407 30.68 49.32 -45.69
N PHE A 408 31.61 48.87 -44.84
CA PHE A 408 32.16 49.50 -43.62
C PHE A 408 31.27 49.92 -42.43
N MET A 409 31.94 49.76 -41.28
CA MET A 409 31.81 50.43 -39.97
C MET A 409 30.97 49.63 -38.96
N SER A 410 31.48 49.25 -37.78
CA SER A 410 32.40 50.01 -36.92
C SER A 410 33.12 49.16 -35.86
N ASN A 411 34.40 49.48 -35.66
CA ASN A 411 35.23 49.43 -34.43
C ASN A 411 35.27 48.14 -33.59
N SER A 412 36.41 47.44 -33.54
CA SER A 412 37.61 47.70 -32.69
C SER A 412 37.34 47.54 -31.19
N GLY A 413 38.01 46.69 -30.41
CA GLY A 413 39.17 45.85 -30.65
C GLY A 413 39.57 45.12 -29.35
N SER A 414 40.48 44.17 -29.52
CA SER A 414 41.32 43.48 -28.52
C SER A 414 40.67 42.68 -27.38
N ALA A 415 40.69 41.36 -27.57
CA ALA A 415 41.31 40.35 -26.70
C ALA A 415 41.18 40.51 -25.17
N GLN A 416 40.37 39.65 -24.54
CA GLN A 416 40.85 38.55 -23.68
C GLN A 416 39.68 37.86 -22.96
N HIS A 417 39.88 36.56 -22.70
CA HIS A 417 39.15 35.67 -21.82
C HIS A 417 37.79 35.09 -22.26
N GLY A 418 37.78 33.76 -22.25
CA GLY A 418 36.69 32.89 -22.69
C GLY A 418 35.42 33.05 -21.87
N VAL A 419 34.30 32.94 -22.57
CA VAL A 419 32.97 32.99 -21.97
C VAL A 419 32.07 31.93 -22.59
N LYS A 420 31.40 31.26 -21.65
CA LYS A 420 30.30 30.30 -21.73
C LYS A 420 29.31 30.62 -22.85
N ARG A 421 28.84 29.57 -23.52
CA ARG A 421 27.78 29.65 -24.53
C ARG A 421 26.50 30.29 -23.93
N ALA A 422 26.07 31.33 -24.64
CA ALA A 422 24.80 32.05 -24.70
C ALA A 422 23.73 31.79 -23.62
N ARG A 423 23.44 32.86 -22.87
CA ARG A 423 22.15 33.15 -22.24
C ARG A 423 21.13 33.42 -23.35
N ILE A 424 20.04 32.66 -23.35
CA ILE A 424 18.86 32.90 -24.18
C ILE A 424 18.19 34.18 -23.67
N GLU A 425 18.10 35.20 -24.52
CA GLU A 425 17.24 36.37 -24.30
C GLU A 425 15.79 35.95 -24.51
N TRP A 426 15.03 36.13 -23.44
CA TRP A 426 13.59 35.97 -23.36
C TRP A 426 12.95 37.12 -24.16
N ASP A 427 12.45 36.84 -25.37
CA ASP A 427 11.49 37.71 -26.02
C ASP A 427 10.12 37.44 -25.39
N GLY A 428 9.64 38.42 -24.63
CA GLY A 428 8.42 38.36 -23.85
C GLY A 428 7.20 38.52 -24.73
N ASN A 429 6.91 37.51 -25.56
CA ASN A 429 5.61 37.38 -26.21
C ASN A 429 5.12 35.93 -26.20
N GLY A 430 4.56 35.55 -25.04
CA GLY A 430 3.46 34.61 -24.88
C GLY A 430 3.58 33.23 -25.53
N ASP A 431 4.31 32.32 -24.89
CA ASP A 431 3.80 30.97 -24.63
C ASP A 431 4.50 30.47 -23.37
N ASP A 432 3.76 30.50 -22.27
CA ASP A 432 4.22 30.02 -20.97
C ASP A 432 4.68 28.57 -21.08
N LEU A 433 5.84 28.29 -20.49
CA LEU A 433 6.39 26.95 -20.30
C LEU A 433 5.43 26.14 -19.42
N ASP A 434 4.50 25.44 -20.05
CA ASP A 434 3.60 24.49 -19.43
C ASP A 434 4.40 23.27 -18.93
N PHE A 435 4.67 23.23 -17.63
CA PHE A 435 5.34 22.14 -16.91
C PHE A 435 4.48 20.85 -16.81
N HIS A 436 3.52 20.66 -17.72
CA HIS A 436 2.53 19.59 -17.73
C HIS A 436 2.50 18.79 -19.05
N ARG A 437 3.65 18.31 -19.55
CA ARG A 437 3.64 17.29 -20.63
C ARG A 437 4.66 16.18 -20.39
N LEU A 438 4.40 15.34 -19.38
CA LEU A 438 4.82 13.95 -19.41
C LEU A 438 3.98 13.26 -20.50
N GLY A 439 4.45 13.33 -21.75
CA GLY A 439 3.65 12.95 -22.92
C GLY A 439 3.20 11.49 -22.86
N GLN A 440 1.88 11.28 -22.88
CA GLN A 440 1.24 9.99 -23.18
C GLN A 440 1.84 9.43 -24.48
N LYS A 441 2.42 8.22 -24.43
CA LYS A 441 2.77 7.51 -25.66
C LYS A 441 1.48 6.96 -26.27
N MET A 442 0.97 7.65 -27.28
CA MET A 442 -0.19 7.19 -28.06
C MET A 442 0.27 6.17 -29.10
N GLN A 443 -0.13 4.90 -28.96
CA GLN A 443 0.03 3.92 -30.03
C GLN A 443 -1.19 4.05 -30.96
N LYS A 444 -1.02 4.70 -32.12
CA LYS A 444 -2.08 4.87 -33.12
C LYS A 444 -1.94 3.81 -34.22
N HIS A 445 -2.98 3.05 -34.48
CA HIS A 445 -3.12 2.18 -35.65
C HIS A 445 -4.33 2.64 -36.45
N VAL A 446 -4.14 2.98 -37.72
CA VAL A 446 -5.22 3.43 -38.61
C VAL A 446 -5.30 2.46 -39.77
N ASP A 447 -6.45 1.81 -39.93
CA ASP A 447 -6.72 0.81 -40.96
C ASP A 447 -8.05 1.13 -41.68
N GLY A 448 -8.01 2.20 -42.48
CA GLY A 448 -9.20 2.68 -43.17
C GLY A 448 -9.16 4.18 -43.44
N PRO A 449 -10.22 4.71 -44.09
CA PRO A 449 -10.25 6.09 -44.55
C PRO A 449 -10.39 7.12 -43.43
N VAL A 450 -10.85 6.72 -42.24
CA VAL A 450 -11.11 7.61 -41.09
C VAL A 450 -10.32 7.13 -39.89
N GLY A 451 -9.51 8.03 -39.32
CA GLY A 451 -8.67 7.79 -38.16
C GLY A 451 -9.12 8.60 -36.93
N ILE A 452 -8.65 8.18 -35.75
CA ILE A 452 -8.80 8.96 -34.52
C ILE A 452 -7.70 10.02 -34.47
N GLU A 453 -8.11 11.29 -34.46
CA GLU A 453 -7.20 12.42 -34.47
C GLU A 453 -6.69 12.71 -33.06
N GLU A 454 -7.62 12.98 -32.15
CA GLU A 454 -7.34 13.39 -30.76
C GLU A 454 -8.37 12.79 -29.81
N ILE A 455 -7.92 12.50 -28.60
CA ILE A 455 -8.74 12.02 -27.49
C ILE A 455 -8.45 12.95 -26.33
N ASP A 456 -9.50 13.48 -25.72
CA ASP A 456 -9.35 14.31 -24.53
C ASP A 456 -8.87 13.47 -23.33
N PRO A 457 -7.78 13.87 -22.63
CA PRO A 457 -7.29 13.16 -21.45
C PRO A 457 -8.33 13.06 -20.31
N ASN A 458 -9.26 14.03 -20.24
CA ASN A 458 -10.32 14.07 -19.23
C ASN A 458 -11.60 13.35 -19.70
N GLY A 459 -11.56 12.63 -20.83
CA GLY A 459 -12.71 11.89 -21.35
C GLY A 459 -13.89 12.80 -21.73
N GLN A 460 -13.66 14.07 -22.04
CA GLN A 460 -14.74 14.98 -22.41
C GLN A 460 -15.15 14.84 -23.87
N TRP A 461 -14.23 14.49 -24.75
CA TRP A 461 -14.52 14.33 -26.17
C TRP A 461 -13.53 13.41 -26.89
N VAL A 462 -13.96 12.91 -28.05
CA VAL A 462 -13.15 12.14 -29.00
C VAL A 462 -13.32 12.73 -30.39
N ARG A 463 -12.21 13.06 -31.07
CA ARG A 463 -12.21 13.62 -32.42
C ARG A 463 -11.75 12.59 -33.45
N ILE A 464 -12.58 12.35 -34.45
CA ILE A 464 -12.27 11.53 -35.62
C ILE A 464 -12.05 12.42 -36.85
N ARG A 465 -11.15 12.01 -37.74
CA ARG A 465 -10.81 12.75 -38.96
C ARG A 465 -10.79 11.82 -40.17
N ASN A 466 -11.32 12.30 -41.29
CA ASN A 466 -11.14 11.69 -42.59
C ASN A 466 -9.72 11.96 -43.08
N ASN A 467 -8.94 10.90 -43.33
CA ASN A 467 -7.56 11.01 -43.83
C ASN A 467 -7.48 10.83 -45.35
N THR A 468 -8.61 10.78 -46.04
CA THR A 468 -8.67 10.63 -47.50
C THR A 468 -9.05 11.95 -48.19
N ASP A 469 -8.72 12.01 -49.48
CA ASP A 469 -9.06 13.13 -50.36
C ASP A 469 -10.50 13.06 -50.89
N GLU A 470 -11.27 12.03 -50.52
CA GLU A 470 -12.66 11.80 -50.95
C GLU A 470 -13.63 11.93 -49.75
N GLU A 471 -14.89 12.25 -50.05
CA GLU A 471 -15.95 12.31 -49.04
C GLU A 471 -16.30 10.90 -48.53
N VAL A 472 -16.26 10.69 -47.21
CA VAL A 472 -16.52 9.38 -46.59
C VAL A 472 -17.84 9.44 -45.81
N SER A 473 -18.76 8.52 -46.12
CA SER A 473 -19.98 8.37 -45.32
C SER A 473 -19.70 7.56 -44.06
N ILE A 474 -19.91 8.19 -42.89
CA ILE A 474 -19.80 7.56 -41.57
C ILE A 474 -21.18 7.17 -41.00
N ALA A 475 -22.14 6.91 -41.89
CA ALA A 475 -23.49 6.51 -41.53
C ALA A 475 -23.47 5.19 -40.74
N HIS A 476 -24.14 5.17 -39.58
CA HIS A 476 -24.24 4.01 -38.69
C HIS A 476 -22.92 3.50 -38.09
N TRP A 477 -21.81 4.19 -38.29
CA TRP A 477 -20.55 3.84 -37.66
C TRP A 477 -20.68 3.92 -36.13
N LYS A 478 -19.92 3.08 -35.44
CA LYS A 478 -19.90 3.00 -33.99
C LYS A 478 -18.53 3.38 -33.48
N LEU A 479 -18.49 4.22 -32.46
CA LEU A 479 -17.28 4.59 -31.74
C LEU A 479 -17.29 3.90 -30.38
N LEU A 480 -16.40 2.92 -30.21
CA LEU A 480 -16.25 2.15 -28.98
C LEU A 480 -15.08 2.71 -28.18
N VAL A 481 -15.36 3.12 -26.94
CA VAL A 481 -14.35 3.60 -25.99
C VAL A 481 -14.38 2.71 -24.77
N ARG A 482 -13.23 2.13 -24.42
CA ARG A 482 -13.04 1.30 -23.23
C ARG A 482 -11.94 1.89 -22.37
N ALA A 483 -12.24 2.22 -21.11
CA ALA A 483 -11.29 2.72 -20.13
C ALA A 483 -11.67 2.19 -18.73
N GLY A 484 -10.68 1.83 -17.90
CA GLY A 484 -10.91 1.41 -16.51
C GLY A 484 -11.91 0.25 -16.32
N GLY A 485 -12.06 -0.62 -17.32
CA GLY A 485 -13.01 -1.75 -17.29
C GLY A 485 -14.46 -1.43 -17.65
N LYS A 486 -14.77 -0.17 -18.02
CA LYS A 486 -16.08 0.23 -18.57
C LYS A 486 -15.98 0.45 -20.08
N GLU A 487 -17.04 0.12 -20.81
CA GLU A 487 -17.12 0.25 -22.26
C GLU A 487 -18.39 1.01 -22.65
N VAL A 488 -18.23 2.03 -23.49
CA VAL A 488 -19.31 2.88 -24.00
C VAL A 488 -19.23 2.90 -25.52
N THR A 489 -20.39 2.78 -26.17
CA THR A 489 -20.49 2.76 -27.63
C THR A 489 -21.43 3.88 -28.09
N TYR A 490 -20.92 4.78 -28.93
CA TYR A 490 -21.70 5.82 -29.57
C TYR A 490 -21.97 5.47 -31.03
N GLN A 491 -23.19 5.66 -31.53
CA GLN A 491 -23.52 5.43 -32.95
C GLN A 491 -23.80 6.75 -33.67
N PHE A 492 -23.14 6.94 -34.81
CA PHE A 492 -23.27 8.13 -35.63
C PHE A 492 -24.59 8.17 -36.43
N ASN A 493 -25.07 9.39 -36.72
CA ASN A 493 -26.33 9.63 -37.43
C ASN A 493 -26.30 9.03 -38.86
N PRO A 494 -27.38 8.36 -39.31
CA PRO A 494 -27.48 7.76 -40.65
C PRO A 494 -27.19 8.69 -41.84
N ARG A 495 -27.29 10.01 -41.66
CA ARG A 495 -27.07 11.00 -42.74
C ARG A 495 -25.70 11.68 -42.70
N MET A 496 -24.82 11.27 -41.79
CA MET A 496 -23.57 11.96 -41.58
C MET A 496 -22.49 11.54 -42.58
N LYS A 497 -21.77 12.54 -43.10
CA LYS A 497 -20.68 12.39 -44.04
C LYS A 497 -19.53 13.32 -43.62
N LEU A 498 -18.31 12.89 -43.85
CA LEU A 498 -17.11 13.66 -43.60
C LEU A 498 -16.50 14.11 -44.93
N ASP A 499 -16.36 15.42 -45.08
CA ASP A 499 -15.61 16.02 -46.19
C ASP A 499 -14.15 15.55 -46.21
N PRO A 500 -13.43 15.69 -47.33
CA PRO A 500 -11.99 15.43 -47.41
C PRO A 500 -11.24 16.20 -46.33
N HIS A 501 -10.40 15.51 -45.55
CA HIS A 501 -9.71 16.10 -44.37
C HIS A 501 -10.63 16.69 -43.28
N GLY A 502 -11.94 16.47 -43.37
CA GLY A 502 -12.92 16.90 -42.39
C GLY A 502 -12.84 16.10 -41.09
N HIS A 503 -13.30 16.70 -39.99
CA HIS A 503 -13.32 16.07 -38.68
C HIS A 503 -14.73 16.12 -38.06
N ALA A 504 -15.01 15.17 -37.17
CA ALA A 504 -16.16 15.19 -36.30
C ALA A 504 -15.73 14.91 -34.86
N THR A 505 -16.24 15.70 -33.92
CA THR A 505 -15.95 15.62 -32.49
C THR A 505 -17.18 15.12 -31.75
N VAL A 506 -17.03 14.06 -30.97
CA VAL A 506 -18.09 13.50 -30.13
C VAL A 506 -17.81 13.83 -28.67
N TYR A 507 -18.64 14.68 -28.09
CA TYR A 507 -18.59 15.14 -26.71
C TYR A 507 -19.45 14.28 -25.79
N SER A 508 -18.98 14.07 -24.56
CA SER A 508 -19.77 13.47 -23.46
C SER A 508 -20.96 14.35 -23.08
N ALA A 509 -22.00 13.77 -22.45
CA ALA A 509 -23.19 14.53 -22.03
C ALA A 509 -22.90 15.58 -20.94
N ASP A 510 -21.80 15.42 -20.19
CA ASP A 510 -21.35 16.31 -19.11
C ASP A 510 -20.41 17.43 -19.55
N SER A 511 -20.03 17.51 -20.83
CA SER A 511 -19.08 18.53 -21.32
C SER A 511 -19.64 19.95 -21.33
N GLY A 512 -20.97 20.11 -21.31
CA GLY A 512 -21.63 21.42 -21.40
C GLY A 512 -21.59 22.07 -22.80
N GLU A 513 -21.07 21.37 -23.81
CA GLU A 513 -21.00 21.84 -25.19
C GLU A 513 -22.39 21.81 -25.87
N LYS A 514 -22.61 22.67 -26.87
CA LYS A 514 -23.87 22.68 -27.65
C LYS A 514 -23.72 21.84 -28.92
N HIS A 515 -24.71 20.99 -29.17
CA HIS A 515 -24.80 20.17 -30.38
C HIS A 515 -24.80 21.03 -31.67
N ARG A 516 -23.79 20.86 -32.52
CA ARG A 516 -23.66 21.49 -33.84
C ARG A 516 -23.33 20.44 -34.90
N SER A 517 -24.35 19.68 -35.30
CA SER A 517 -24.26 18.77 -36.45
C SER A 517 -23.84 19.55 -37.72
N PRO A 518 -22.90 19.07 -38.54
CA PRO A 518 -22.30 17.72 -38.57
C PRO A 518 -20.91 17.58 -37.91
N THR A 519 -20.27 18.66 -37.46
CA THR A 519 -18.90 18.64 -36.93
C THR A 519 -18.82 18.39 -35.43
N ASP A 520 -19.75 18.92 -34.63
CA ASP A 520 -19.77 18.76 -33.17
C ASP A 520 -21.03 18.02 -32.71
N VAL A 521 -20.85 16.82 -32.20
CA VAL A 521 -21.92 15.93 -31.76
C VAL A 521 -21.79 15.73 -30.25
N VAL A 522 -22.91 15.81 -29.52
CA VAL A 522 -22.92 15.68 -28.05
C VAL A 522 -23.79 14.47 -27.72
N MET A 523 -23.31 13.59 -26.85
CA MET A 523 -24.06 12.44 -26.36
C MET A 523 -25.20 12.90 -25.45
N GLU A 524 -26.38 12.28 -25.55
CA GLU A 524 -27.56 12.74 -24.79
C GLU A 524 -27.62 12.19 -23.35
N ASN A 525 -27.25 10.92 -23.15
CA ASN A 525 -27.43 10.20 -21.87
C ASN A 525 -26.23 9.34 -21.47
N GLN A 526 -25.06 9.58 -22.08
CA GLN A 526 -23.87 8.76 -21.89
C GLN A 526 -22.63 9.65 -21.84
N ASN A 527 -21.69 9.28 -20.98
CA ASN A 527 -20.40 9.95 -20.86
C ASN A 527 -19.31 8.96 -21.25
N TRP A 528 -18.22 9.46 -21.85
CA TRP A 528 -17.07 8.61 -22.14
C TRP A 528 -16.46 8.07 -20.84
N PRO A 529 -16.02 6.80 -20.82
CA PRO A 529 -15.43 6.22 -19.61
C PRO A 529 -14.04 6.82 -19.38
N MET A 530 -13.76 7.18 -18.13
CA MET A 530 -12.47 7.69 -17.67
C MET A 530 -11.73 6.58 -16.89
N GLY A 531 -10.43 6.40 -17.16
CA GLY A 531 -9.60 5.46 -16.41
C GLY A 531 -8.32 5.06 -17.14
N ASP A 532 -7.52 4.20 -16.51
CA ASP A 532 -6.28 3.70 -17.08
C ASP A 532 -6.54 2.76 -18.26
N ASN A 533 -5.60 2.72 -19.21
CA ASN A 533 -5.64 1.92 -20.45
C ASN A 533 -6.82 2.26 -21.37
N THR A 534 -7.07 3.55 -21.64
CA THR A 534 -8.09 4.00 -22.58
C THR A 534 -7.80 3.46 -23.98
N SER A 535 -8.75 2.72 -24.55
CA SER A 535 -8.72 2.26 -25.92
C SER A 535 -9.95 2.77 -26.68
N VAL A 536 -9.72 3.32 -27.86
CA VAL A 536 -10.76 3.89 -28.73
C VAL A 536 -10.70 3.20 -30.07
N ARG A 537 -11.85 2.75 -30.57
CA ARG A 537 -11.98 1.99 -31.82
C ARG A 537 -13.25 2.38 -32.57
N PRO A 538 -13.15 3.00 -33.75
CA PRO A 538 -14.28 3.11 -34.67
C PRO A 538 -14.49 1.80 -35.43
N GLU A 539 -15.74 1.35 -35.43
CA GLU A 539 -16.27 0.28 -36.26
C GLU A 539 -17.19 0.87 -37.33
N ASP A 540 -17.11 0.35 -38.55
CA ASP A 540 -18.04 0.71 -39.61
C ASP A 540 -19.43 0.07 -39.45
N HIS A 541 -20.31 0.30 -40.41
CA HIS A 541 -21.66 -0.28 -40.45
C HIS A 541 -21.67 -1.81 -40.61
N GLU A 542 -20.56 -2.43 -41.04
CA GLU A 542 -20.40 -3.88 -41.21
C GLU A 542 -19.73 -4.53 -39.98
N GLY A 543 -19.28 -3.74 -39.00
CA GLY A 543 -18.58 -4.20 -37.81
C GLY A 543 -17.07 -4.41 -38.01
N ASN A 544 -16.50 -3.94 -39.12
CA ASN A 544 -15.05 -3.98 -39.34
C ASN A 544 -14.38 -2.84 -38.59
N LEU A 545 -13.30 -3.17 -37.87
CA LEU A 545 -12.46 -2.20 -37.17
C LEU A 545 -11.71 -1.33 -38.19
N ARG A 546 -11.88 0.00 -38.11
CA ARG A 546 -11.24 0.95 -39.04
C ARG A 546 -10.05 1.69 -38.45
N SER A 547 -9.99 1.83 -37.14
CA SER A 547 -8.77 2.28 -36.47
C SER A 547 -8.81 1.86 -35.01
N SER A 548 -7.66 1.88 -34.36
CA SER A 548 -7.56 1.67 -32.92
C SER A 548 -6.47 2.55 -32.34
N VAL A 549 -6.80 3.29 -31.29
CA VAL A 549 -5.83 4.02 -30.49
C VAL A 549 -5.84 3.46 -29.08
N ILE A 550 -4.66 3.19 -28.54
CA ILE A 550 -4.47 2.79 -27.14
C ILE A 550 -3.61 3.86 -26.47
N LEU A 551 -4.17 4.48 -25.44
CA LEU A 551 -3.46 5.38 -24.53
C LEU A 551 -2.84 4.54 -23.42
N MET A 552 -1.54 4.31 -23.50
CA MET A 552 -0.77 3.76 -22.39
C MET A 552 -0.25 4.92 -21.54
N PHE A 553 -0.75 5.02 -20.31
CA PHE A 553 -0.10 5.88 -19.32
C PHE A 553 1.26 5.24 -18.98
N PRO A 554 2.37 5.97 -19.07
CA PRO A 554 3.63 5.49 -18.52
C PRO A 554 3.40 5.29 -17.01
N TYR A 555 3.46 4.04 -16.57
CA TYR A 555 3.42 3.67 -15.16
C TYR A 555 4.35 4.60 -14.36
N ILE A 556 3.79 5.31 -13.37
CA ILE A 556 4.56 5.97 -12.31
C ILE A 556 4.85 4.93 -11.22
#